data_AF-A0A9X6AEM0-F1
#
_entry.id   AF-A0A9X6AEM0-F1
#
_cell.length_a   1.000
_cell.length_b   1.000
_cell.length_c   1.000
_cell.angle_alpha   90.00
_cell.angle_beta   90.00
_cell.angle_gamma   90.00
#
_symmetry.space_group_name_H-M   'P 1'
#
loop_
_entity.id
_entity.type
_entity.pdbx_description
1 polymer ?
#
loop_
_entity_poly.entity_id
_entity_poly.type
_entity_poly.pdbx_seq_one_letter_code
_entity_poly.pdbx_strand_id
1 'polypeptide(L)'
;MKFSTSLRSGSVRWAAPVILLLTFLYYVVGETAPLSSYYHYAPSLVAEPLQTLYALAYAAAAGLACWESGRLRSARIWALAPARSRYRIAANALAPVIVLSWLVLLLPPAVSLARSATAPTLDSLRLPLAGMVLCVAHAVLGFAVGCWIPRVIATPILAVADWITV
;
A
#
# COMPACT_ATOMS: atom_id res chain seq x y z
N MET A 1 -8.90 -18.54 0.63
CA MET A 1 -8.64 -18.85 -0.80
C MET A 1 -7.13 -18.98 -0.96
N LYS A 2 -6.61 -19.58 -2.04
CA LYS A 2 -5.16 -19.48 -2.28
C LYS A 2 -4.83 -18.02 -2.65
N PHE A 3 -3.69 -17.51 -2.19
CA PHE A 3 -3.27 -16.12 -2.44
C PHE A 3 -3.25 -15.77 -3.93
N SER A 4 -2.73 -16.69 -4.77
CA SER A 4 -2.73 -16.56 -6.24
C SER A 4 -4.14 -16.37 -6.83
N THR A 5 -5.15 -17.04 -6.27
CA THR A 5 -6.55 -16.86 -6.69
C THR A 5 -7.06 -15.47 -6.33
N SER A 6 -6.73 -14.98 -5.13
CA SER A 6 -7.10 -13.61 -4.70
C SER A 6 -6.49 -12.57 -5.64
N LEU A 7 -5.18 -12.66 -5.92
CA LEU A 7 -4.47 -11.76 -6.84
C LEU A 7 -5.12 -11.71 -8.23
N ARG A 8 -5.45 -12.86 -8.83
CA ARG A 8 -6.02 -12.91 -10.18
C ARG A 8 -7.41 -12.27 -10.30
N SER A 9 -8.16 -12.29 -9.20
CA SER A 9 -9.54 -11.80 -9.12
C SER A 9 -9.65 -10.40 -8.51
N GLY A 10 -8.59 -9.87 -7.92
CA GLY A 10 -8.55 -8.59 -7.19
C GLY A 10 -8.27 -7.39 -8.09
N SER A 11 -8.62 -6.20 -7.61
CA SER A 11 -8.27 -4.91 -8.22
C SER A 11 -6.76 -4.74 -8.40
N VAL A 12 -5.98 -5.32 -7.49
CA VAL A 12 -4.51 -5.28 -7.49
C VAL A 12 -3.91 -5.75 -8.81
N ARG A 13 -4.50 -6.74 -9.49
CA ARG A 13 -4.02 -7.19 -10.82
C ARG A 13 -3.94 -6.05 -11.83
N TRP A 14 -4.91 -5.14 -11.79
CA TRP A 14 -5.04 -4.05 -12.74
C TRP A 14 -4.38 -2.77 -12.23
N ALA A 15 -4.46 -2.54 -10.91
CA ALA A 15 -3.90 -1.34 -10.28
C ALA A 15 -2.39 -1.42 -10.08
N ALA A 16 -1.82 -2.60 -9.82
CA ALA A 16 -0.39 -2.78 -9.56
C ALA A 16 0.53 -2.17 -10.63
N PRO A 17 0.36 -2.42 -11.96
CA PRO A 17 1.27 -1.85 -12.94
C PRO A 17 1.27 -0.31 -12.91
N VAL A 18 0.11 0.31 -12.74
CA VAL A 18 -0.02 1.77 -12.68
C VAL A 18 0.59 2.32 -11.39
N ILE A 19 0.26 1.73 -10.24
CA ILE A 19 0.76 2.17 -8.94
C ILE A 19 2.28 2.00 -8.84
N LEU A 20 2.83 0.89 -9.33
CA LEU A 20 4.28 0.66 -9.34
C LEU A 20 5.00 1.60 -10.31
N LEU A 21 4.39 1.91 -11.47
CA LEU A 21 4.92 2.93 -12.38
C LEU A 21 4.94 4.31 -11.72
N LEU A 22 3.86 4.69 -11.03
CA LEU A 22 3.80 5.94 -10.26
C LEU A 22 4.83 5.96 -9.14
N THR A 23 5.00 4.85 -8.43
CA THR A 23 6.03 4.70 -7.38
C THR A 23 7.41 4.98 -7.94
N PHE A 24 7.74 4.38 -9.10
CA PHE A 24 9.00 4.62 -9.77
C PHE A 24 9.16 6.09 -10.20
N LEU A 25 8.11 6.69 -10.78
CA LEU A 25 8.12 8.10 -11.18
C LEU A 25 8.35 9.03 -9.99
N TYR A 26 7.60 8.84 -8.89
CA TYR A 26 7.75 9.64 -7.67
C TYR A 26 9.11 9.45 -7.01
N TYR A 27 9.69 8.25 -7.08
CA TYR A 27 11.05 8.03 -6.60
C TYR A 27 12.08 8.81 -7.42
N VAL A 28 12.00 8.77 -8.75
CA VAL A 28 12.97 9.44 -9.63
C VAL A 28 12.82 10.96 -9.60
N VAL A 29 11.59 11.47 -9.56
CA VAL A 29 11.31 12.92 -9.56
C VAL A 29 11.41 13.50 -8.15
N GLY A 30 11.15 12.70 -7.12
CA GLY A 30 11.18 13.12 -5.72
C GLY A 30 12.57 13.19 -5.10
N GLU A 31 13.61 12.69 -5.78
CA GLU A 31 15.00 12.73 -5.29
C GLU A 31 15.46 14.19 -5.13
N THR A 32 15.48 14.69 -3.90
CA THR A 32 15.74 16.11 -3.61
C THR A 32 17.24 16.45 -3.50
N ALA A 33 18.07 15.44 -3.24
CA ALA A 33 19.52 15.58 -3.18
C ALA A 33 20.23 14.34 -3.72
N PRO A 34 21.45 14.49 -4.27
CA PRO A 34 22.24 13.34 -4.72
C PRO A 34 22.52 12.37 -3.57
N LEU A 35 22.44 11.06 -3.83
CA LEU A 35 22.70 10.01 -2.84
C LEU A 35 24.03 10.16 -2.08
N SER A 36 25.07 10.72 -2.74
CA SER A 36 26.37 10.99 -2.12
C SER A 36 26.32 11.96 -0.94
N SER A 37 25.29 12.82 -0.89
CA SER A 37 25.09 13.81 0.16
C SER A 37 24.75 13.18 1.52
N TYR A 38 24.35 11.91 1.54
CA TYR A 38 23.95 11.18 2.75
C TYR A 38 25.09 10.36 3.37
N TYR A 39 26.33 10.45 2.85
CA TYR A 39 27.53 9.84 3.45
C TYR A 39 27.37 8.34 3.81
N HIS A 40 26.66 7.57 2.97
CA HIS A 40 26.34 6.16 3.22
C HIS A 40 25.60 5.89 4.55
N TYR A 41 24.94 6.90 5.12
CA TYR A 41 24.14 6.74 6.31
C TYR A 41 22.77 6.13 5.96
N ALA A 42 22.64 4.82 6.22
CA ALA A 42 21.48 4.01 5.82
C ALA A 42 20.11 4.60 6.25
N PRO A 43 19.93 5.15 7.47
CA PRO A 43 18.65 5.72 7.87
C PRO A 43 18.20 6.90 7.00
N SER A 44 19.12 7.77 6.58
CA SER A 44 18.78 8.89 5.69
C SER A 44 18.44 8.42 4.28
N LEU A 45 19.19 7.45 3.76
CA LEU A 45 18.94 6.84 2.43
C LEU A 45 17.58 6.13 2.34
N VAL A 46 17.08 5.63 3.48
CA VAL A 46 15.74 5.03 3.59
C VAL A 46 14.66 6.09 3.83
N ALA A 47 14.93 7.07 4.69
CA ALA A 47 13.94 8.07 5.08
C ALA A 47 13.52 8.98 3.93
N GLU A 48 14.47 9.37 3.06
CA GLU A 48 14.20 10.29 1.95
C GLU A 48 13.11 9.77 1.00
N PRO A 49 13.24 8.58 0.38
CA PRO A 49 12.22 8.10 -0.54
C PRO A 49 10.88 7.83 0.18
N LEU A 50 10.92 7.46 1.47
CA LEU A 50 9.70 7.23 2.24
C LEU A 50 8.87 8.51 2.39
N GLN A 51 9.48 9.69 2.54
CA GLN A 51 8.74 10.95 2.69
C GLN A 51 7.80 11.21 1.51
N THR A 52 8.23 10.93 0.28
CA THR A 52 7.39 11.10 -0.91
C THR A 52 6.36 9.98 -1.07
N LEU A 53 6.66 8.78 -0.57
CA LEU A 53 5.90 7.57 -0.89
C LEU A 53 4.89 7.15 0.17
N TYR A 54 4.95 7.71 1.38
CA TYR A 54 3.96 7.42 2.41
C TYR A 54 2.54 7.74 1.94
N ALA A 55 2.33 8.96 1.40
CA ALA A 55 1.04 9.37 0.86
C ALA A 55 0.54 8.42 -0.23
N LEU A 56 1.43 7.99 -1.15
CA LEU A 56 1.06 7.04 -2.22
C LEU A 56 0.69 5.67 -1.66
N ALA A 57 1.49 5.13 -0.74
CA ALA A 57 1.32 3.79 -0.18
C ALA A 57 0.02 3.68 0.63
N TYR A 58 -0.29 4.71 1.43
CA TYR A 58 -1.49 4.74 2.26
C TYR A 58 -2.73 4.96 1.40
N ALA A 59 -2.70 5.91 0.46
CA ALA A 59 -3.81 6.13 -0.48
C ALA A 59 -4.13 4.87 -1.30
N ALA A 60 -3.09 4.15 -1.76
CA ALA A 60 -3.26 2.86 -2.43
C ALA A 60 -3.87 1.81 -1.48
N ALA A 61 -3.42 1.76 -0.23
CA ALA A 61 -3.95 0.82 0.77
C ALA A 61 -5.44 1.07 1.05
N ALA A 62 -5.81 2.31 1.40
CA ALA A 62 -7.18 2.70 1.73
C ALA A 62 -8.11 2.56 0.52
N GLY A 63 -7.72 3.11 -0.63
CA GLY A 63 -8.53 3.11 -1.85
C GLY A 63 -8.81 1.70 -2.36
N LEU A 64 -7.78 0.88 -2.55
CA LEU A 64 -7.95 -0.48 -3.06
C LEU A 64 -8.70 -1.38 -2.07
N ALA A 65 -8.48 -1.20 -0.77
CA ALA A 65 -9.22 -1.94 0.26
C ALA A 65 -10.72 -1.59 0.25
N CYS A 66 -11.05 -0.29 0.10
CA CYS A 66 -12.43 0.17 -0.08
C CYS A 66 -13.08 -0.43 -1.32
N TRP A 67 -12.34 -0.49 -2.43
CA TRP A 67 -12.83 -1.12 -3.65
C TRP A 67 -13.15 -2.61 -3.43
N GLU A 68 -12.24 -3.35 -2.80
CA GLU A 68 -12.41 -4.78 -2.55
C GLU A 68 -13.58 -5.07 -1.62
N SER A 69 -13.73 -4.34 -0.51
CA SER A 69 -14.87 -4.53 0.39
C SER A 69 -16.20 -4.18 -0.28
N GLY A 70 -16.23 -3.12 -1.09
CA GLY A 70 -17.41 -2.76 -1.86
C GLY A 70 -17.75 -3.77 -2.96
N ARG A 71 -16.76 -4.48 -3.54
CA ARG A 71 -17.00 -5.63 -4.44
C ARG A 71 -17.67 -6.78 -3.69
N LEU A 72 -17.13 -7.15 -2.53
CA LEU A 72 -17.72 -8.19 -1.68
C LEU A 72 -19.15 -7.85 -1.26
N ARG A 73 -19.41 -6.58 -0.92
CA ARG A 73 -20.75 -6.08 -0.60
C ARG A 73 -21.69 -6.20 -1.80
N SER A 74 -21.28 -5.76 -2.99
CA SER A 74 -22.12 -5.84 -4.20
C SER A 74 -22.45 -7.28 -4.60
N ALA A 75 -21.53 -8.21 -4.35
CA ALA A 75 -21.75 -9.64 -4.55
C ALA A 75 -22.56 -10.30 -3.41
N ARG A 76 -23.07 -9.51 -2.46
CA ARG A 76 -23.86 -9.95 -1.29
C ARG A 76 -23.18 -11.05 -0.48
N ILE A 77 -21.85 -11.09 -0.45
CA ILE A 77 -21.06 -12.14 0.23
C ILE A 77 -21.42 -12.23 1.72
N TRP A 78 -21.74 -11.09 2.35
CA TRP A 78 -22.10 -11.02 3.76
C TRP A 78 -23.49 -11.58 4.09
N ALA A 79 -24.37 -11.73 3.09
CA ALA A 79 -25.72 -12.26 3.21
C ALA A 79 -25.82 -13.76 2.90
N LEU A 80 -24.73 -14.37 2.41
CA LEU A 80 -24.65 -15.81 2.19
C LEU A 80 -24.56 -16.56 3.52
N ALA A 81 -25.05 -17.80 3.55
CA ALA A 81 -24.93 -18.67 4.71
C ALA A 81 -23.44 -18.80 5.12
N PRO A 82 -23.12 -18.79 6.43
CA PRO A 82 -21.76 -18.73 6.92
C PRO A 82 -21.02 -20.06 6.69
N ALA A 83 -20.52 -20.28 5.48
CA ALA A 83 -19.63 -21.39 5.15
C ALA A 83 -18.18 -21.12 5.60
N ARG A 84 -17.81 -19.84 5.84
CA ARG A 84 -16.46 -19.40 6.21
C ARG A 84 -16.52 -18.18 7.13
N SER A 85 -15.51 -18.03 7.99
CA SER A 85 -15.35 -16.84 8.84
C SER A 85 -15.25 -15.56 7.99
N ARG A 86 -16.01 -14.53 8.38
CA ARG A 86 -16.00 -13.20 7.74
C ARG A 86 -14.61 -12.56 7.76
N TYR A 87 -13.88 -12.72 8.87
CA TYR A 87 -12.50 -12.24 9.00
C TYR A 87 -11.55 -12.92 8.01
N ARG A 88 -11.74 -14.21 7.76
CA ARG A 88 -10.93 -14.93 6.77
C ARG A 88 -11.21 -14.43 5.35
N ILE A 89 -12.45 -14.06 5.03
CA ILE A 89 -12.79 -13.49 3.72
C ILE A 89 -12.12 -12.12 3.57
N ALA A 90 -12.27 -11.24 4.56
CA ALA A 90 -11.65 -9.91 4.57
C ALA A 90 -10.12 -10.00 4.44
N ALA A 91 -9.46 -10.86 5.23
CA ALA A 91 -8.02 -11.05 5.17
C ALA A 91 -7.54 -11.53 3.78
N ASN A 92 -8.30 -12.43 3.13
CA ASN A 92 -7.95 -12.89 1.78
C ASN A 92 -8.07 -11.77 0.73
N ALA A 93 -9.05 -10.87 0.88
CA ALA A 93 -9.24 -9.73 -0.03
C ALA A 93 -8.19 -8.64 0.21
N LEU A 94 -7.81 -8.41 1.47
CA LEU A 94 -6.82 -7.40 1.86
C LEU A 94 -5.37 -7.82 1.60
N ALA A 95 -5.04 -9.11 1.67
CA ALA A 95 -3.68 -9.59 1.48
C ALA A 95 -2.96 -9.04 0.23
N PRO A 96 -3.54 -9.11 -0.99
CA PRO A 96 -2.87 -8.55 -2.16
C PRO A 96 -2.73 -7.03 -2.12
N VAL A 97 -3.68 -6.32 -1.50
CA VAL A 97 -3.64 -4.86 -1.35
C VAL A 97 -2.49 -4.45 -0.42
N ILE A 98 -2.40 -5.10 0.74
CA ILE A 98 -1.33 -4.86 1.72
C ILE A 98 0.04 -5.14 1.10
N VAL A 99 0.18 -6.26 0.38
CA VAL A 99 1.42 -6.59 -0.32
C VAL A 99 1.80 -5.51 -1.34
N LEU A 100 0.84 -5.02 -2.14
CA LEU A 100 1.12 -3.94 -3.08
C LEU A 100 1.55 -2.65 -2.36
N SER A 101 0.84 -2.24 -1.31
CA SER A 101 1.20 -1.05 -0.54
C SER A 101 2.57 -1.16 0.14
N TRP A 102 2.94 -2.36 0.60
CA TRP A 102 4.30 -2.60 1.10
C TRP A 102 5.34 -2.56 -0.01
N LEU A 103 5.04 -3.01 -1.23
CA LEU A 103 5.95 -2.87 -2.36
C LEU A 103 6.16 -1.39 -2.72
N VAL A 104 5.11 -0.58 -2.72
CA VAL A 104 5.21 0.89 -2.92
C VAL A 104 6.17 1.51 -1.90
N LEU A 105 6.07 1.07 -0.65
CA LEU A 105 6.84 1.61 0.46
C LEU A 105 8.29 1.11 0.48
N LEU A 106 8.54 -0.16 0.16
CA LEU A 106 9.83 -0.82 0.35
C LEU A 106 10.73 -0.79 -0.89
N LEU A 107 10.15 -0.78 -2.10
CA LEU A 107 10.96 -0.84 -3.33
C LEU A 107 11.91 0.36 -3.42
N PRO A 108 11.47 1.62 -3.21
CA PRO A 108 12.36 2.76 -3.43
C PRO A 108 13.48 2.89 -2.39
N PRO A 109 13.25 2.67 -1.08
CA PRO A 109 14.34 2.54 -0.12
C PRO A 109 15.33 1.42 -0.46
N ALA A 110 14.85 0.26 -0.94
CA ALA A 110 15.73 -0.83 -1.35
C ALA A 110 16.60 -0.45 -2.56
N VAL A 111 16.02 0.25 -3.54
CA VAL A 111 16.76 0.79 -4.70
C VAL A 111 17.78 1.85 -4.27
N SER A 112 17.42 2.74 -3.34
CA SER A 112 18.31 3.78 -2.79
C SER A 112 19.54 3.17 -2.10
N LEU A 113 19.32 2.16 -1.24
CA LEU A 113 20.40 1.43 -0.57
C LEU A 113 21.29 0.67 -1.57
N ALA A 114 20.68 0.03 -2.58
CA ALA A 114 21.41 -0.68 -3.62
C ALA A 114 22.27 0.26 -4.48
N ARG A 115 21.72 1.40 -4.92
CA ARG A 115 22.46 2.43 -5.68
C ARG A 115 23.63 3.01 -4.90
N SER A 116 23.50 3.08 -3.57
CA SER A 116 24.53 3.62 -2.67
C SER A 116 25.52 2.56 -2.17
N ALA A 117 25.35 1.29 -2.54
CA ALA A 117 26.11 0.16 -2.00
C ALA A 117 26.13 0.11 -0.45
N THR A 118 25.03 0.54 0.18
CA THR A 118 24.93 0.66 1.64
C THR A 118 24.07 -0.47 2.20
N ALA A 119 24.58 -1.20 3.19
CA ALA A 119 23.80 -2.21 3.90
C ALA A 119 22.76 -1.57 4.84
N PRO A 120 21.54 -2.13 4.97
CA PRO A 120 20.56 -1.65 5.93
C PRO A 120 21.06 -1.86 7.37
N THR A 121 20.81 -0.88 8.24
CA THR A 121 21.04 -0.97 9.69
C THR A 121 19.73 -1.18 10.43
N LEU A 122 19.76 -1.67 11.67
CA LEU A 122 18.55 -1.83 12.48
C LEU A 122 17.76 -0.51 12.64
N ASP A 123 18.46 0.62 12.75
CA ASP A 123 17.81 1.93 12.85
C ASP A 123 17.12 2.35 11.55
N SER A 124 17.66 1.95 10.40
CA SER A 124 17.04 2.21 9.10
C SER A 124 15.72 1.45 8.89
N LEU A 125 15.46 0.39 9.66
CA LEU A 125 14.24 -0.41 9.55
C LEU A 125 13.03 0.16 10.31
N ARG A 126 13.26 1.09 11.25
CA ARG A 126 12.20 1.62 12.13
C ARG A 126 11.09 2.31 11.34
N LEU A 127 11.46 3.18 10.39
CA LEU A 127 10.52 3.92 9.54
C LEU A 127 9.75 3.00 8.58
N PRO A 128 10.40 2.10 7.81
CA PRO A 128 9.69 1.12 7.00
C PRO A 128 8.68 0.28 7.80
N LEU A 129 9.07 -0.21 8.98
CA LEU A 129 8.18 -1.03 9.82
C LEU A 129 6.97 -0.25 10.30
N ALA A 130 7.16 0.99 10.77
CA ALA A 130 6.05 1.86 11.14
C ALA A 130 5.11 2.12 9.94
N GLY A 131 5.68 2.40 8.77
CA GLY A 131 4.93 2.59 7.54
C GLY A 131 4.15 1.35 7.10
N MET A 132 4.73 0.16 7.22
CA MET A 132 4.05 -1.10 6.94
C MET A 132 2.83 -1.33 7.83
N VAL A 133 2.95 -0.99 9.13
CA VAL A 133 1.81 -1.06 10.07
C VAL A 133 0.73 -0.06 9.68
N LEU A 134 1.11 1.16 9.32
CA LEU A 134 0.17 2.18 8.86
C LEU A 134 -0.52 1.78 7.56
N CYS A 135 0.16 1.14 6.59
CA CYS A 135 -0.51 0.58 5.40
C CYS A 135 -1.63 -0.40 5.78
N VAL A 136 -1.41 -1.24 6.81
CA VAL A 136 -2.45 -2.16 7.30
C VAL A 136 -3.61 -1.38 7.93
N ALA A 137 -3.33 -0.36 8.72
CA ALA A 137 -4.37 0.48 9.34
C ALA A 137 -5.24 1.19 8.28
N HIS A 138 -4.62 1.84 7.29
CA HIS A 138 -5.32 2.50 6.18
C HIS A 138 -6.13 1.51 5.34
N ALA A 139 -5.59 0.31 5.08
CA ALA A 139 -6.34 -0.75 4.42
C ALA A 139 -7.57 -1.19 5.23
N VAL A 140 -7.45 -1.33 6.56
CA VAL A 140 -8.59 -1.68 7.43
C VAL A 140 -9.65 -0.58 7.42
N LEU A 141 -9.26 0.69 7.51
CA LEU A 141 -10.18 1.83 7.46
C LEU A 141 -10.90 1.91 6.11
N GLY A 142 -10.14 1.82 5.00
CA GLY A 142 -10.71 1.80 3.66
C GLY A 142 -11.67 0.63 3.45
N PHE A 143 -11.28 -0.57 3.91
CA PHE A 143 -12.15 -1.74 3.88
C PHE A 143 -13.46 -1.50 4.62
N ALA A 144 -13.39 -0.94 5.84
CA ALA A 144 -14.57 -0.61 6.63
C ALA A 144 -15.49 0.35 5.86
N VAL A 145 -14.96 1.44 5.29
CA VAL A 145 -15.75 2.39 4.51
C VAL A 145 -16.47 1.73 3.32
N GLY A 146 -15.77 0.90 2.54
CA GLY A 146 -16.39 0.22 1.39
C GLY A 146 -17.44 -0.84 1.76
N CYS A 147 -17.50 -1.28 3.03
CA CYS A 147 -18.63 -2.08 3.52
C CYS A 147 -19.94 -1.28 3.63
N TRP A 148 -19.88 0.05 3.78
CA TRP A 148 -21.04 0.91 4.05
C TRP A 148 -21.37 1.87 2.91
N ILE A 149 -20.37 2.33 2.15
CA ILE A 149 -20.53 3.36 1.12
C ILE A 149 -20.34 2.75 -0.29
N PRO A 150 -21.02 3.24 -1.34
CA PRO A 150 -20.77 2.79 -2.71
C PRO A 150 -19.31 3.00 -3.13
N ARG A 151 -18.62 1.90 -3.49
CA ARG A 151 -17.19 1.91 -3.82
C ARG A 151 -16.79 2.90 -4.92
N VAL A 152 -17.67 3.14 -5.89
CA VAL A 152 -17.39 4.01 -7.05
C VAL A 152 -17.16 5.46 -6.59
N ILE A 153 -17.81 5.88 -5.51
CA ILE A 153 -17.69 7.22 -4.93
C ILE A 153 -16.66 7.23 -3.80
N ALA A 154 -16.73 6.26 -2.89
CA ALA A 154 -15.86 6.22 -1.70
C ALA A 154 -14.39 6.03 -2.03
N THR A 155 -14.07 5.19 -3.02
CA THR A 155 -12.68 4.86 -3.38
C THR A 155 -11.87 6.07 -3.83
N PRO A 156 -12.31 6.89 -4.81
CA PRO A 156 -11.55 8.07 -5.22
C PRO A 156 -11.47 9.12 -4.11
N ILE A 157 -12.54 9.32 -3.33
CA ILE A 157 -12.54 10.25 -2.20
C ILE A 157 -11.49 9.83 -1.16
N LEU A 158 -11.48 8.55 -0.76
CA LEU A 158 -10.49 8.05 0.18
C LEU A 158 -9.08 8.17 -0.35
N ALA A 159 -8.82 7.78 -1.59
CA ALA A 159 -7.48 7.86 -2.17
C ALA A 159 -6.96 9.31 -2.19
N VAL A 160 -7.79 10.28 -2.55
CA VAL A 160 -7.41 11.71 -2.56
C VAL A 160 -7.30 12.28 -1.16
N ALA A 161 -8.22 11.96 -0.25
CA ALA A 161 -8.17 12.44 1.12
C ALA A 161 -6.92 11.93 1.84
N ASP A 162 -6.59 10.64 1.67
CA ASP A 162 -5.42 10.03 2.28
C ASP A 162 -4.13 10.62 1.71
N TRP A 163 -4.10 10.85 0.39
CA TRP A 163 -2.98 11.54 -0.27
C TRP A 163 -2.73 12.95 0.28
N ILE A 164 -3.79 13.71 0.59
CA ILE A 164 -3.68 15.11 1.03
C ILE A 164 -3.36 15.22 2.53
N THR A 165 -3.80 14.27 3.35
CA THR A 165 -3.76 14.38 4.81
C THR A 165 -2.55 13.72 5.47
N VAL A 166 -1.77 12.94 4.71
CA VAL A 166 -0.56 12.23 5.14
C VAL A 166 0.67 12.99 4.68
#